data_AF-A0A935AR22-F1
#
_entry.id   AF-A0A935AR22-F1
#
_cell.length_a   1.000
_cell.length_b   1.000
_cell.length_c   1.000
_cell.angle_alpha   90.00
_cell.angle_beta   90.00
_cell.angle_gamma   90.00
#
_symmetry.space_group_name_H-M   'P 1'
#
loop_
_entity.id
_entity.type
_entity.pdbx_description
1 polymer ?
#
loop_
_entity_poly.entity_id
_entity_poly.type
_entity_poly.pdbx_seq_one_letter_code
_entity_poly.pdbx_strand_id
1 'polypeptide(L)' 'MTITGVELESDCSVSVFDLAGKMVKKLVLDQDGQTDLSDLHSGLYIIAIIAKNETKNFKLLKG' A
#
# COMPACT_ATOMS: atom_id res chain seq x y z
N MET A 1 7.36 6.77 6.08
CA MET A 1 6.36 6.23 7.04
C MET A 1 6.26 4.75 6.75
N THR A 2 6.54 3.91 7.73
CA THR A 2 6.55 2.45 7.57
C THR A 2 5.18 1.89 7.91
N ILE A 3 4.62 1.05 7.02
CA ILE A 3 3.45 0.25 7.34
C ILE A 3 3.97 -1.13 7.77
N THR A 4 3.68 -1.55 9.00
CA THR A 4 3.99 -2.87 9.55
C THR A 4 2.69 -3.54 9.96
N GLY A 5 2.46 -4.79 9.54
CA GLY A 5 1.30 -5.57 9.99
C GLY A 5 0.63 -6.48 8.96
N VAL A 6 1.28 -6.82 7.85
CA VAL A 6 0.76 -7.86 6.95
C VAL A 6 1.76 -8.99 6.90
N GLU A 7 1.36 -10.14 7.42
CA GLU A 7 2.03 -11.42 7.22
C GLU A 7 1.71 -11.85 5.77
N LEU A 8 2.70 -11.77 4.89
CA LEU A 8 2.50 -11.93 3.46
C LEU A 8 2.92 -13.34 3.05
N GLU A 9 1.95 -14.17 2.70
CA GLU A 9 2.18 -15.28 1.80
C GLU A 9 2.83 -14.69 0.52
N SER A 10 4.02 -15.18 0.17
CA SER A 10 5.02 -14.67 -0.82
C SER A 10 4.56 -14.04 -2.16
N ASP A 11 3.27 -14.03 -2.50
CA ASP A 11 2.67 -13.45 -3.71
C ASP A 11 1.67 -12.34 -3.38
N CYS A 12 2.13 -11.24 -2.78
CA CYS A 12 1.28 -10.07 -2.54
C CYS A 12 1.76 -8.85 -3.33
N SER A 13 0.81 -8.11 -3.91
CA SER A 13 1.08 -6.84 -4.58
C SER A 13 0.39 -5.69 -3.84
N VAL A 14 1.09 -4.56 -3.74
CA VAL A 14 0.52 -3.35 -3.12
C VAL A 14 0.38 -2.26 -4.15
N SER A 15 -0.79 -1.65 -4.18
CA SER A 15 -1.09 -0.52 -5.06
C SER A 15 -1.64 0.64 -4.23
N VAL A 16 -1.14 1.84 -4.51
CA VAL A 16 -1.60 3.07 -3.87
C VAL A 16 -2.39 3.88 -4.89
N PHE A 17 -3.58 4.29 -4.48
CA PHE A 17 -4.50 5.08 -5.27
C PHE A 17 -4.77 6.42 -4.58
N ASP A 18 -4.95 7.46 -5.37
CA ASP A 18 -5.55 8.70 -4.87
C ASP A 18 -7.07 8.55 -4.66
N LEU A 19 -7.71 9.58 -4.13
CA LEU A 19 -9.16 9.60 -3.92
C LEU A 19 -9.99 9.57 -5.21
N ALA A 20 -9.39 9.93 -6.34
CA ALA A 20 -10.03 9.82 -7.65
C ALA A 20 -9.95 8.38 -8.21
N GLY A 21 -9.28 7.46 -7.51
CA GLY A 21 -9.08 6.08 -7.94
C GLY A 21 -7.94 5.89 -8.94
N LYS A 22 -7.11 6.92 -9.17
CA LYS A 22 -5.93 6.81 -10.03
C LYS A 22 -4.81 6.12 -9.25
N MET A 23 -4.23 5.07 -9.83
CA MET A 23 -3.05 4.43 -9.28
C MET A 23 -1.86 5.40 -9.38
N VAL A 24 -1.29 5.76 -8.24
CA VAL A 24 -0.14 6.67 -8.16
C VAL A 24 1.16 5.92 -7.87
N LYS A 25 1.09 4.71 -7.29
CA LYS A 25 2.27 3.89 -7.01
C LYS A 25 1.93 2.41 -6.96
N LYS A 26 2.84 1.56 -7.45
CA LYS A 26 2.82 0.11 -7.26
C LYS A 26 4.07 -0.29 -6.47
N LEU A 27 3.89 -1.12 -5.47
CA LEU A 27 4.90 -1.48 -4.49
C LEU A 27 5.02 -3.00 -4.40
N VAL A 28 6.26 -3.46 -4.31
CA VAL A 28 6.60 -4.80 -3.84
C VAL A 28 6.99 -4.63 -2.39
N LEU A 29 6.31 -5.35 -1.50
CA LEU A 29 6.64 -5.34 -0.08
C LEU A 29 7.96 -6.10 0.12
N ASP A 30 8.79 -5.62 1.03
CA ASP A 30 9.98 -6.37 1.44
C ASP A 30 9.62 -7.56 2.35
N GLN A 31 10.63 -8.31 2.79
CA GLN A 31 10.45 -9.51 3.62
C GLN A 31 9.76 -9.22 4.97
N ASP A 32 9.76 -7.97 5.42
CA ASP A 32 9.12 -7.52 6.66
C ASP A 32 7.75 -6.85 6.40
N GLY A 33 7.26 -6.89 5.17
CA GLY A 33 5.99 -6.28 4.78
C GLY A 33 6.02 -4.75 4.77
N GLN A 34 7.20 -4.15 4.72
CA GLN A 34 7.40 -2.71 4.75
C GLN A 34 7.54 -2.12 3.35
N THR A 35 7.27 -0.82 3.27
CA THR A 35 7.43 -0.05 2.02
C THR A 35 7.61 1.43 2.32
N ASP A 36 8.35 2.13 1.45
CA ASP A 36 8.55 3.56 1.58
C ASP A 36 7.54 4.36 0.73
N LEU A 37 6.88 5.29 1.41
CA LEU A 37 5.87 6.22 0.88
C LEU A 37 6.30 7.70 1.11
N SER A 38 7.59 7.94 1.33
CA SER A 38 8.15 9.27 1.58
C SER A 38 8.00 10.23 0.38
N ASP A 39 7.95 9.69 -0.83
CA ASP A 39 7.76 10.40 -2.09
C ASP A 39 6.31 10.84 -2.34
N LEU A 40 5.34 10.31 -1.60
CA LEU A 40 3.96 10.77 -1.68
C LEU A 40 3.83 12.16 -1.04
N HIS A 41 3.25 13.06 -1.81
CA HIS A 41 2.85 14.37 -1.31
C HIS A 41 1.80 14.23 -0.21
N SER A 42 1.61 15.29 0.58
CA SER A 42 0.53 15.35 1.56
C SER A 42 -0.83 15.12 0.89
N GLY A 43 -1.64 14.22 1.44
CA GLY A 43 -2.91 13.83 0.85
C GLY A 43 -3.54 12.60 1.49
N LEU A 44 -4.73 12.24 1.02
CA LEU A 44 -5.42 11.02 1.42
C LEU A 44 -5.33 9.99 0.29
N TYR A 45 -4.94 8.78 0.64
CA TYR A 45 -4.70 7.68 -0.29
C TYR A 45 -5.44 6.42 0.14
N ILE A 46 -5.73 5.56 -0.83
CA ILE A 46 -6.19 4.19 -0.61
C ILE A 46 -5.05 3.24 -0.94
N ILE A 47 -4.66 2.41 0.00
CA ILE A 47 -3.67 1.35 -0.19
C ILE A 47 -4.42 0.04 -0.33
N ALA A 48 -4.31 -0.59 -1.48
CA ALA A 48 -4.85 -1.92 -1.74
C ALA A 48 -3.73 -2.94 -1.67
N ILE A 49 -3.90 -3.94 -0.81
CA ILE A 49 -3.00 -5.08 -0.64
C ILE A 49 -3.73 -6.27 -1.23
N ILE A 50 -3.24 -6.78 -2.36
CA ILE A 50 -3.87 -7.85 -3.14
C ILE A 50 -3.02 -9.11 -2.95
N ALA A 51 -3.58 -10.08 -2.22
CA ALA A 51 -3.09 -11.43 -2.08
C ALA A 51 -3.97 -12.40 -2.90
N LYS A 52 -3.52 -13.66 -3.06
CA LYS A 52 -4.20 -14.66 -3.91
C LYS A 52 -5.72 -14.77 -3.71
N ASN A 53 -6.20 -14.65 -2.47
CA ASN A 53 -7.61 -14.86 -2.11
C ASN A 53 -8.27 -13.67 -1.41
N GLU A 54 -7.55 -12.57 -1.21
CA GLU A 54 -8.04 -11.45 -0.42
C GLU A 54 -7.50 -10.12 -0.93
N THR A 55 -8.34 -9.09 -0.91
CA THR A 55 -7.89 -7.70 -1.07
C THR A 55 -8.22 -6.92 0.19
N LYS A 56 -7.21 -6.31 0.81
CA LYS A 56 -7.37 -5.43 1.96
C LYS A 56 -7.11 -3.99 1.54
N ASN A 57 -8.07 -3.10 1.85
CA ASN A 57 -7.96 -1.68 1.56
C ASN A 57 -7.76 -0.89 2.84
N PHE A 58 -6.74 -0.03 2.85
CA PHE A 58 -6.41 0.85 3.97
C PHE A 58 -6.47 2.30 3.53
N LYS A 59 -6.97 3.18 4.40
CA LYS A 59 -6.92 4.62 4.17
C LYS A 59 -5.66 5.17 4.81
N LEU A 60 -4.86 5.89 4.02
CA LEU A 60 -3.65 6.55 4.48
C LEU A 60 -3.81 8.07 4.36
N LEU A 61 -3.83 8.78 5.49
CA LEU A 61 -3.65 10.22 5.52
C LEU A 61 -2.16 10.53 5.67
N LYS A 62 -1.56 11.13 4.65
CA LYS A 62 -0.18 11.62 4.63
C LYS A 62 -0.19 13.12 4.93
N GLY A 63 0.38 13.51 6.07
CA GLY A 63 0.74 14.89 6.40
C GLY A 63 2.16 15.23 5.98
#